data_AF-A0A350R4L5-F1
#
_entry.id   AF-A0A350R4L5-F1
#
_cell.length_a   1.000
_cell.length_b   1.000
_cell.length_c   1.000
_cell.angle_alpha   90.00
_cell.angle_beta   90.00
_cell.angle_gamma   90.00
#
_symmetry.space_group_name_H-M   'P 1'
#
loop_
_entity.id
_entity.type
_entity.pdbx_description
1 polymer ?
#
loop_
_entity_poly.entity_id
_entity_poly.type
_entity_poly.pdbx_seq_one_letter_code
_entity_poly.pdbx_strand_id
1 'polypeptide(L)'
;MNKLKQFITKYNKLLMEVLYVSIVILACSLISMCSLFYKTPDEIKTALSYKYNFYLLAESFIYGAILISASSFAFYYLHPGEETTPAKMKVKNIIIYGILMFLGLCAYIVIAQILYVHLNFGKGSTFFFSTAITLIYVYLMFKLYYFDRVDSKKIIWELIRFGLVGVIAALFDFSTVSLMRFGILKNLTNSTAVTLIAVTCGFIAGVIVNYICSVFMVYKEGVNNSKTIKGVVLFVGLSAVGLLIGIGLEALFFDLLKLPYPAVFIIRTLIVLIWNYITRKLFIFKADKKIVEKQ
;
A
#
# COMPACT_ATOMS: atom_id res chain seq x y z
N MET A 1 -11.52 -36.59 16.36
CA MET A 1 -12.71 -35.74 16.67
C MET A 1 -12.33 -34.33 17.13
N ASN A 2 -11.40 -34.12 18.08
CA ASN A 2 -11.01 -32.78 18.57
C ASN A 2 -10.35 -31.86 17.53
N LYS A 3 -9.44 -32.38 16.68
CA LYS A 3 -8.82 -31.58 15.60
C LYS A 3 -9.84 -31.09 14.56
N LEU A 4 -10.84 -31.92 14.23
CA LEU A 4 -11.91 -31.57 13.29
C LEU A 4 -12.83 -30.50 13.87
N LYS A 5 -13.25 -30.64 15.13
CA LYS A 5 -14.03 -29.59 15.83
C LYS A 5 -13.27 -28.26 15.89
N GLN A 6 -11.99 -28.29 16.27
CA GLN A 6 -11.15 -27.09 16.33
C GLN A 6 -10.97 -26.43 14.94
N PHE A 7 -10.82 -27.24 13.89
CA PHE A 7 -10.75 -26.74 12.51
C PHE A 7 -12.06 -26.07 12.08
N ILE A 8 -13.20 -26.71 12.33
CA ILE A 8 -14.54 -26.17 12.02
C ILE A 8 -14.80 -24.86 12.77
N THR A 9 -14.50 -24.81 14.08
CA THR A 9 -14.64 -23.58 14.87
C THR A 9 -13.79 -22.45 14.32
N LYS A 10 -12.53 -22.73 13.96
CA LYS A 10 -11.62 -21.73 13.37
C LYS A 10 -12.11 -21.25 12.00
N TYR A 11 -12.59 -22.17 11.16
CA TYR A 11 -13.13 -21.86 9.85
C TYR A 11 -14.38 -20.97 9.95
N ASN A 12 -15.32 -21.32 10.82
CA ASN A 12 -16.54 -20.53 11.04
C ASN A 12 -16.20 -19.13 11.55
N LYS A 13 -15.22 -19.00 12.44
CA LYS A 13 -14.76 -17.69 12.93
C LYS A 13 -14.19 -16.81 11.82
N LEU A 14 -13.38 -17.40 10.93
CA LEU A 14 -12.85 -16.70 9.76
C LEU A 14 -13.95 -16.30 8.77
N LEU A 15 -14.91 -17.19 8.53
CA LEU A 15 -16.05 -16.92 7.65
C LEU A 15 -16.88 -15.73 8.19
N MET A 16 -17.19 -15.73 9.48
CA MET A 16 -17.93 -14.65 10.13
C MET A 16 -17.16 -13.33 10.08
N GLU A 17 -15.84 -13.37 10.29
CA GLU A 17 -14.98 -12.19 10.13
C GLU A 17 -15.11 -11.60 8.73
N VAL A 18 -14.90 -12.43 7.69
CA VAL A 18 -14.98 -12.00 6.30
C VAL A 18 -16.36 -11.45 5.99
N LEU A 19 -17.42 -12.07 6.50
CA LEU A 19 -18.80 -11.64 6.31
C LEU A 19 -19.04 -10.25 6.91
N TYR A 20 -18.73 -10.03 8.19
CA TYR A 20 -18.93 -8.73 8.85
C TYR A 20 -18.12 -7.63 8.18
N VAL A 21 -16.86 -7.91 7.84
CA VAL A 21 -16.00 -6.93 7.15
C VAL A 21 -16.59 -6.60 5.77
N SER A 22 -17.02 -7.60 5.01
CA SER A 22 -17.63 -7.38 3.69
C SER A 22 -18.92 -6.57 3.78
N ILE A 23 -19.76 -6.80 4.80
CA ILE A 23 -20.99 -6.03 5.03
C ILE A 23 -20.66 -4.56 5.29
N VAL A 24 -19.72 -4.28 6.20
CA VAL A 24 -19.31 -2.90 6.51
C VAL A 24 -18.73 -2.22 5.27
N ILE A 25 -17.84 -2.89 4.54
CA ILE A 25 -17.24 -2.34 3.32
C ILE A 25 -18.30 -2.06 2.26
N LEU A 26 -19.22 -3.00 2.03
CA LEU A 26 -20.29 -2.84 1.04
C LEU A 26 -21.24 -1.70 1.43
N ALA A 27 -21.65 -1.63 2.70
CA ALA A 27 -22.51 -0.57 3.20
C ALA A 27 -21.86 0.82 3.03
N CYS A 28 -20.60 0.98 3.45
CA CYS A 28 -19.86 2.23 3.24
C CYS A 28 -19.69 2.56 1.75
N SER A 29 -19.45 1.55 0.90
CA SER A 29 -19.28 1.74 -0.54
C SER A 29 -20.58 2.20 -1.20
N LEU A 30 -21.73 1.65 -0.79
CA LEU A 30 -23.04 2.10 -1.24
C LEU A 30 -23.34 3.52 -0.75
N ILE A 31 -23.04 3.84 0.52
CA ILE A 31 -23.20 5.21 1.06
C ILE A 31 -22.35 6.21 0.28
N SER A 32 -21.15 5.82 -0.17
CA SER A 32 -20.29 6.70 -0.97
C SER A 32 -20.91 7.11 -2.32
N MET A 33 -21.87 6.34 -2.84
CA MET A 33 -22.58 6.67 -4.08
C MET A 33 -23.55 7.84 -3.92
N CYS A 34 -23.83 8.29 -2.68
CA CYS A 34 -24.56 9.55 -2.45
C CYS A 34 -23.85 10.77 -3.05
N SER A 35 -22.57 10.65 -3.41
CA SER A 35 -21.85 11.62 -4.24
C SER A 35 -22.52 11.93 -5.58
N LEU A 36 -23.38 11.05 -6.09
CA LEU A 36 -24.19 11.27 -7.30
C LEU A 36 -25.22 12.40 -7.15
N PHE A 37 -25.69 12.66 -5.93
CA PHE A 37 -26.70 13.70 -5.69
C PHE A 37 -26.12 15.12 -5.72
N TYR A 38 -24.79 15.24 -5.61
CA TYR A 38 -24.09 16.52 -5.68
C TYR A 38 -23.48 16.71 -7.07
N LYS A 39 -24.03 17.65 -7.84
CA LYS A 39 -23.45 18.06 -9.12
C LYS A 39 -22.29 19.01 -8.87
N THR A 40 -21.10 18.59 -9.30
CA THR A 40 -19.90 19.43 -9.31
C THR A 40 -19.43 19.68 -10.74
N PRO A 41 -18.76 20.82 -11.00
CA PRO A 41 -18.21 21.09 -12.32
C PRO A 41 -17.22 20.01 -12.74
N ASP A 42 -17.35 19.53 -13.98
CA ASP A 42 -16.46 18.52 -14.54
C ASP A 42 -15.23 19.17 -15.20
N GLU A 43 -14.42 19.84 -14.38
CA GLU A 43 -13.22 20.53 -14.83
C GLU A 43 -11.97 19.67 -14.61
N ILE A 44 -11.47 19.06 -15.70
CA ILE A 44 -10.18 18.36 -15.70
C ILE A 44 -9.06 19.37 -15.99
N LYS A 45 -8.20 19.59 -14.99
CA LYS A 45 -7.01 20.45 -15.07
C LYS A 45 -5.77 19.59 -15.26
N THR A 46 -4.70 20.19 -15.78
CA THR A 46 -3.41 19.51 -15.97
C THR A 46 -2.32 20.23 -15.19
N ALA A 47 -1.58 19.52 -14.34
CA ALA A 47 -0.40 20.02 -13.63
C ALA A 47 0.70 18.95 -13.66
N LEU A 48 1.96 19.34 -13.92
CA LEU A 48 3.09 18.39 -14.03
C LEU A 48 2.83 17.21 -14.99
N SER A 49 2.08 17.45 -16.08
CA SER A 49 1.60 16.42 -17.03
C SER A 49 0.58 15.42 -16.48
N TYR A 50 0.09 15.62 -15.25
CA TYR A 50 -1.00 14.85 -14.66
C TYR A 50 -2.33 15.56 -14.82
N LYS A 51 -3.32 14.83 -15.34
CA LYS A 51 -4.71 15.28 -15.37
C LYS A 51 -5.36 15.00 -14.01
N TYR A 52 -6.09 15.97 -13.49
CA TYR A 52 -6.84 15.82 -12.23
C TYR A 52 -8.11 16.65 -12.25
N ASN A 53 -9.13 16.23 -11.51
CA ASN A 53 -10.34 17.01 -11.26
C ASN A 53 -10.29 17.55 -9.82
N PHE A 54 -10.25 18.88 -9.67
CA PHE A 54 -10.13 19.55 -8.37
C PHE A 54 -11.37 19.34 -7.47
N TYR A 55 -12.57 19.41 -8.04
CA TYR A 55 -13.80 19.19 -7.30
C TYR A 55 -13.90 17.75 -6.80
N LEU A 56 -13.54 16.79 -7.65
CA LEU A 56 -13.46 15.38 -7.28
C LEU A 56 -12.43 15.16 -6.15
N LEU A 57 -11.31 15.89 -6.16
CA LEU A 57 -10.29 15.80 -5.11
C LEU A 57 -10.86 16.27 -3.76
N ALA A 58 -11.53 17.43 -3.73
CA ALA A 58 -12.16 17.97 -2.53
C ALA A 58 -13.26 17.05 -1.99
N GLU A 59 -14.13 16.55 -2.86
CA GLU A 59 -15.17 15.59 -2.48
C GLU A 59 -14.56 14.28 -1.95
N SER A 60 -13.55 13.74 -2.64
CA SER A 60 -12.87 12.52 -2.22
C SER A 60 -12.23 12.66 -0.84
N PHE A 61 -11.72 13.85 -0.50
CA PHE A 61 -11.23 14.13 0.84
C PHE A 61 -12.36 14.05 1.88
N ILE A 62 -13.50 14.69 1.64
CA ILE A 62 -14.64 14.71 2.57
C ILE A 62 -15.24 13.31 2.74
N TYR A 63 -15.63 12.66 1.64
CA TYR A 63 -16.22 11.32 1.68
C TYR A 63 -15.24 10.29 2.24
N GLY A 64 -13.97 10.34 1.80
CA GLY A 64 -12.92 9.48 2.31
C GLY A 64 -12.76 9.62 3.83
N ALA A 65 -12.64 10.86 4.35
CA ALA A 65 -12.45 11.09 5.78
C ALA A 65 -13.63 10.57 6.61
N ILE A 66 -14.86 10.81 6.16
CA ILE A 66 -16.08 10.35 6.83
C ILE A 66 -16.15 8.82 6.83
N LEU A 67 -16.00 8.18 5.67
CA LEU A 67 -16.18 6.74 5.52
C LEU A 67 -15.07 5.92 6.18
N ILE A 68 -13.83 6.41 6.12
CA ILE A 68 -12.69 5.79 6.80
C ILE A 68 -12.88 5.88 8.33
N SER A 69 -13.37 7.00 8.84
CA SER A 69 -13.64 7.16 10.28
C SER A 69 -14.82 6.30 10.72
N ALA A 70 -15.93 6.32 9.98
CA ALA A 70 -17.13 5.55 10.27
C ALA A 70 -16.88 4.03 10.24
N SER A 71 -16.12 3.55 9.25
CA SER A 71 -15.74 2.13 9.16
C SER A 71 -14.81 1.71 10.30
N SER A 72 -13.83 2.54 10.67
CA SER A 72 -12.95 2.28 11.82
C SER A 72 -13.75 2.16 13.12
N PHE A 73 -14.75 3.03 13.30
CA PHE A 73 -15.68 2.95 14.42
C PHE A 73 -16.51 1.66 14.36
N ALA A 74 -17.08 1.32 13.21
CA ALA A 74 -17.82 0.07 13.04
C ALA A 74 -16.98 -1.18 13.36
N PHE A 75 -15.73 -1.25 12.89
CA PHE A 75 -14.82 -2.35 13.20
C PHE A 75 -14.48 -2.43 14.69
N TYR A 76 -14.37 -1.29 15.36
CA TYR A 76 -14.17 -1.23 16.80
C TYR A 76 -15.35 -1.83 17.58
N TYR A 77 -16.60 -1.60 17.18
CA TYR A 77 -17.76 -2.17 17.88
C TYR A 77 -18.07 -3.62 17.48
N LEU A 78 -17.85 -3.99 16.22
CA LEU A 78 -18.17 -5.33 15.71
C LEU A 78 -17.13 -6.38 16.07
N HIS A 79 -15.88 -5.98 16.33
CA HIS A 79 -14.76 -6.88 16.65
C HIS A 79 -14.68 -8.11 15.71
N PRO A 80 -14.74 -7.92 14.37
CA PRO A 80 -14.90 -9.05 13.46
C PRO A 80 -13.74 -10.04 13.60
N GLY A 81 -14.07 -11.28 13.94
CA GLY A 81 -13.11 -12.38 14.07
C GLY A 81 -12.38 -12.46 15.40
N GLU A 82 -12.73 -11.65 16.40
CA GLU A 82 -12.09 -11.66 17.72
C GLU A 82 -13.16 -11.73 18.84
N GLU A 83 -12.92 -12.53 19.88
CA GLU A 83 -13.88 -12.75 20.99
C GLU A 83 -13.67 -11.75 22.13
N THR A 84 -12.52 -11.09 22.14
CA THR A 84 -12.14 -10.13 23.17
C THR A 84 -12.18 -8.72 22.61
N THR A 85 -12.56 -7.76 23.45
CA THR A 85 -12.41 -6.34 23.15
C THR A 85 -10.95 -6.01 22.82
N PRO A 86 -10.70 -5.00 21.97
CA PRO A 86 -9.37 -4.72 21.47
C PRO A 86 -8.54 -4.18 22.63
N ALA A 87 -7.28 -4.59 22.71
CA ALA A 87 -6.40 -4.11 23.76
C ALA A 87 -6.20 -2.59 23.64
N LYS A 88 -6.05 -1.90 24.78
CA LYS A 88 -5.71 -0.47 24.77
C LYS A 88 -4.38 -0.27 24.04
N MET A 89 -4.40 0.48 22.94
CA MET A 89 -3.19 0.72 22.15
C MET A 89 -2.12 1.47 22.95
N LYS A 90 -0.86 1.07 22.78
CA LYS A 90 0.31 1.84 23.23
C LYS A 90 0.35 3.19 22.50
N VAL A 91 0.73 4.28 23.18
CA VAL A 91 0.77 5.64 22.61
C VAL A 91 1.55 5.71 21.29
N LYS A 92 2.73 5.08 21.22
CA LYS A 92 3.53 4.99 19.98
C LYS A 92 2.75 4.37 18.81
N ASN A 93 1.93 3.36 19.09
CA ASN A 93 1.15 2.65 18.08
C ASN A 93 -0.04 3.49 17.60
N ILE A 94 -0.61 4.34 18.46
CA ILE A 94 -1.69 5.28 18.08
C ILE A 94 -1.18 6.28 17.03
N ILE A 95 0.01 6.84 17.23
CA ILE A 95 0.61 7.81 16.29
C ILE A 95 0.82 7.17 14.92
N ILE A 96 1.43 5.98 14.88
CA ILE A 96 1.69 5.27 13.62
C ILE A 96 0.36 4.89 12.95
N TYR A 97 -0.61 4.39 13.72
CA TYR A 97 -1.94 4.09 13.20
C TYR A 97 -2.58 5.33 12.56
N GLY A 98 -2.57 6.49 13.23
CA GLY A 98 -3.08 7.75 12.68
C GLY A 98 -2.43 8.14 11.35
N ILE A 99 -1.10 8.00 11.23
CA ILE A 99 -0.37 8.24 9.98
C ILE A 99 -0.84 7.26 8.88
N LEU A 100 -0.97 5.98 9.19
CA LEU A 100 -1.42 4.97 8.24
C LEU A 100 -2.88 5.20 7.80
N MET A 101 -3.73 5.70 8.68
CA MET A 101 -5.11 6.09 8.35
C MET A 101 -5.14 7.30 7.41
N PHE A 102 -4.27 8.29 7.64
CA PHE A 102 -4.08 9.41 6.72
C PHE A 102 -3.58 8.95 5.35
N LEU A 103 -2.63 8.00 5.28
CA LEU A 103 -2.21 7.39 4.02
C LEU A 103 -3.36 6.66 3.31
N GLY A 104 -4.26 6.03 4.05
CA GLY A 104 -5.50 5.46 3.51
C GLY A 104 -6.38 6.51 2.84
N LEU A 105 -6.51 7.69 3.45
CA LEU A 105 -7.23 8.83 2.85
C LEU A 105 -6.54 9.34 1.58
N CYS A 106 -5.22 9.47 1.58
CA CYS A 106 -4.47 9.82 0.37
C CYS A 106 -4.69 8.78 -0.74
N ALA A 107 -4.64 7.50 -0.41
CA ALA A 107 -4.88 6.41 -1.37
C ALA A 107 -6.30 6.48 -1.95
N TYR A 108 -7.31 6.75 -1.11
CA TYR A 108 -8.69 6.95 -1.56
C TYR A 108 -8.79 8.04 -2.64
N ILE A 109 -8.19 9.20 -2.38
CA ILE A 109 -8.21 10.34 -3.31
C ILE A 109 -7.53 9.97 -4.62
N VAL A 110 -6.35 9.34 -4.56
CA VAL A 110 -5.59 8.93 -5.75
C VAL A 110 -6.38 7.91 -6.57
N ILE A 111 -6.97 6.89 -5.94
CA ILE A 111 -7.78 5.87 -6.64
C ILE A 111 -8.99 6.53 -7.30
N ALA A 112 -9.65 7.48 -6.62
CA ALA A 112 -10.79 8.20 -7.19
C ALA A 112 -10.38 9.01 -8.44
N GLN A 113 -9.25 9.72 -8.38
CA GLN A 113 -8.72 10.45 -9.54
C GLN A 113 -8.38 9.50 -10.71
N ILE A 114 -7.76 8.35 -10.43
CA ILE A 114 -7.42 7.38 -11.47
C ILE A 114 -8.69 6.83 -12.14
N LEU A 115 -9.66 6.36 -11.34
CA LEU A 115 -10.89 5.78 -11.86
C LEU A 115 -11.67 6.79 -12.71
N TYR A 116 -11.84 8.01 -12.22
CA TYR A 116 -12.63 9.02 -12.91
C TYR A 116 -11.88 9.65 -14.09
N VAL A 117 -10.66 10.16 -13.88
CA VAL A 117 -9.94 10.98 -14.87
C VAL A 117 -9.18 10.15 -15.90
N HIS A 118 -8.68 8.97 -15.52
CA HIS A 118 -7.86 8.14 -16.41
C HIS A 118 -8.62 6.93 -16.98
N LEU A 119 -9.60 6.41 -16.26
CA LEU A 119 -10.38 5.24 -16.66
C LEU A 119 -11.84 5.57 -17.04
N ASN A 120 -12.23 6.85 -16.98
CA ASN A 120 -13.56 7.35 -17.37
C ASN A 120 -14.72 6.64 -16.65
N PHE A 121 -14.53 6.21 -15.40
CA PHE A 121 -15.63 5.68 -14.59
C PHE A 121 -16.60 6.80 -14.25
N GLY A 122 -17.89 6.47 -14.18
CA GLY A 122 -18.90 7.40 -13.63
C GLY A 122 -18.58 7.77 -12.18
N LYS A 123 -19.07 8.93 -11.73
CA LYS A 123 -18.82 9.44 -10.37
C LYS A 123 -19.23 8.43 -9.29
N GLY A 124 -20.44 7.88 -9.36
CA GLY A 124 -20.92 6.89 -8.38
C GLY A 124 -20.05 5.64 -8.30
N SER A 125 -19.69 5.05 -9.44
CA SER A 125 -18.79 3.89 -9.49
C SER A 125 -17.38 4.21 -9.00
N THR A 126 -16.88 5.42 -9.27
CA THR A 126 -15.58 5.90 -8.78
C THR A 126 -15.56 5.88 -7.25
N PHE A 127 -16.52 6.54 -6.59
CA PHE A 127 -16.60 6.56 -5.13
C PHE A 127 -16.83 5.16 -4.55
N PHE A 128 -17.66 4.34 -5.19
CA PHE A 128 -17.91 2.96 -4.76
C PHE A 128 -16.62 2.13 -4.72
N PHE A 129 -15.88 2.07 -5.82
CA PHE A 129 -14.66 1.25 -5.91
C PHE A 129 -13.51 1.83 -5.08
N SER A 130 -13.33 3.16 -5.05
CA SER A 130 -12.34 3.80 -4.16
C SER A 130 -12.60 3.46 -2.70
N THR A 131 -13.86 3.45 -2.28
CA THR A 131 -14.26 3.06 -0.92
C THR A 131 -13.98 1.58 -0.68
N ALA A 132 -14.45 0.70 -1.57
CA ALA A 132 -14.28 -0.74 -1.41
C ALA A 132 -12.80 -1.13 -1.25
N ILE A 133 -11.94 -0.60 -2.13
CA ILE A 133 -10.49 -0.90 -2.11
C ILE A 133 -9.82 -0.31 -0.87
N THR A 134 -10.11 0.94 -0.53
CA THR A 134 -9.46 1.62 0.60
C THR A 134 -9.86 0.99 1.94
N LEU A 135 -11.11 0.57 2.09
CA LEU A 135 -11.57 0.01 3.36
C LEU A 135 -11.01 -1.40 3.65
N ILE A 136 -10.59 -2.15 2.63
CA ILE A 136 -9.79 -3.37 2.83
C ILE A 136 -8.48 -3.01 3.54
N TYR A 137 -7.78 -1.98 3.07
CA TYR A 137 -6.56 -1.48 3.71
C TYR A 137 -6.84 -1.00 5.14
N VAL A 138 -7.88 -0.19 5.34
CA VAL A 138 -8.27 0.32 6.68
C VAL A 138 -8.54 -0.84 7.64
N TYR A 139 -9.27 -1.87 7.22
CA TYR A 139 -9.52 -3.03 8.05
C TYR A 139 -8.24 -3.76 8.45
N LEU A 140 -7.32 -3.97 7.50
CA LEU A 140 -6.03 -4.61 7.79
C LEU A 140 -5.21 -3.78 8.80
N MET A 141 -5.23 -2.45 8.70
CA MET A 141 -4.55 -1.56 9.64
C MET A 141 -5.20 -1.57 11.01
N PHE A 142 -6.53 -1.48 11.04
CA PHE A 142 -7.32 -1.60 12.25
C PHE A 142 -6.95 -2.90 12.96
N LYS A 143 -7.00 -4.04 12.26
CA LYS A 143 -6.72 -5.35 12.83
C LYS A 143 -5.27 -5.50 13.31
N LEU A 144 -4.32 -4.92 12.58
CA LEU A 144 -2.90 -4.98 12.93
C LEU A 144 -2.62 -4.26 14.26
N TYR A 145 -3.23 -3.09 14.47
CA TYR A 145 -2.94 -2.21 15.61
C TYR A 145 -3.87 -2.43 16.81
N TYR A 146 -5.19 -2.59 16.61
CA TYR A 146 -6.17 -2.73 17.69
C TYR A 146 -6.09 -4.10 18.39
N PHE A 147 -5.65 -5.15 17.69
CA PHE A 147 -5.46 -6.48 18.26
C PHE A 147 -3.98 -6.80 18.55
N ASP A 148 -3.15 -5.77 18.70
CA ASP A 148 -1.71 -5.84 19.04
C ASP A 148 -0.95 -6.90 18.21
N ARG A 149 -1.27 -6.99 16.92
CA ARG A 149 -0.65 -7.95 15.99
C ARG A 149 0.64 -7.40 15.38
N VAL A 150 0.99 -6.15 15.69
CA VAL A 150 2.19 -5.45 15.21
C VAL A 150 3.46 -6.26 15.45
N ASP A 151 3.57 -6.96 16.58
CA ASP A 151 4.75 -7.74 16.95
C ASP A 151 4.59 -9.25 16.66
N SER A 152 3.52 -9.64 15.96
CA SER A 152 3.23 -11.05 15.69
C SER A 152 4.25 -11.66 14.73
N LYS A 153 4.79 -12.83 15.10
CA LYS A 153 5.68 -13.64 14.25
C LYS A 153 4.96 -14.45 13.15
N LYS A 154 3.63 -14.33 13.04
CA LYS A 154 2.88 -15.05 12.00
C LYS A 154 3.17 -14.43 10.63
N ILE A 155 3.36 -15.28 9.63
CA ILE A 155 3.71 -14.89 8.25
C ILE A 155 2.75 -13.85 7.66
N ILE A 156 1.44 -13.97 7.94
CA ILE A 156 0.44 -13.03 7.43
C ILE A 156 0.69 -11.59 7.94
N TRP A 157 1.08 -11.44 9.21
CA TRP A 157 1.33 -10.13 9.83
C TRP A 157 2.69 -9.56 9.42
N GLU A 158 3.67 -10.42 9.17
CA GLU A 158 4.92 -10.03 8.52
C GLU A 158 4.69 -9.52 7.09
N LEU A 159 3.88 -10.22 6.29
CA LEU A 159 3.52 -9.81 4.93
C LEU A 159 2.81 -8.45 4.92
N ILE A 160 1.85 -8.24 5.83
CA ILE A 160 1.15 -6.95 5.94
C ILE A 160 2.14 -5.83 6.28
N ARG A 161 3.01 -6.01 7.28
CA ARG A 161 4.03 -5.00 7.64
C ARG A 161 4.99 -4.73 6.48
N PHE A 162 5.40 -5.77 5.76
CA PHE A 162 6.24 -5.61 4.56
C PHE A 162 5.53 -4.82 3.46
N GLY A 163 4.26 -5.13 3.19
CA GLY A 163 3.45 -4.40 2.23
C GLY A 163 3.33 -2.92 2.58
N LEU A 164 3.14 -2.58 3.86
CA LEU A 164 3.09 -1.19 4.34
C LEU A 164 4.38 -0.43 4.08
N VAL A 165 5.51 -1.04 4.41
CA VAL A 165 6.82 -0.45 4.11
C VAL A 165 6.99 -0.25 2.59
N GLY A 166 6.51 -1.21 1.80
CA GLY A 166 6.46 -1.10 0.34
C GLY A 166 5.65 0.08 -0.16
N VAL A 167 4.46 0.31 0.39
CA VAL A 167 3.60 1.47 0.02
C VAL A 167 4.29 2.79 0.36
N ILE A 168 4.89 2.91 1.55
CA ILE A 168 5.63 4.12 1.93
C ILE A 168 6.79 4.36 0.95
N ALA A 169 7.59 3.33 0.67
CA ALA A 169 8.70 3.42 -0.28
C ALA A 169 8.24 3.82 -1.70
N ALA A 170 7.11 3.28 -2.15
CA ALA A 170 6.52 3.61 -3.45
C ALA A 170 6.12 5.09 -3.54
N LEU A 171 5.61 5.70 -2.46
CA LEU A 171 5.29 7.13 -2.45
C LEU A 171 6.53 8.00 -2.70
N PHE A 172 7.66 7.65 -2.09
CA PHE A 172 8.92 8.35 -2.30
C PHE A 172 9.47 8.12 -3.72
N ASP A 173 9.43 6.88 -4.22
CA ASP A 173 9.78 6.56 -5.61
C ASP A 173 8.97 7.42 -6.60
N PHE A 174 7.63 7.34 -6.52
CA PHE A 174 6.73 8.10 -7.39
C PHE A 174 7.04 9.60 -7.37
N SER A 175 7.21 10.17 -6.18
CA SER A 175 7.46 11.60 -5.99
C SER A 175 8.78 12.01 -6.63
N THR A 176 9.84 11.24 -6.40
CA THR A 176 11.16 11.50 -6.95
C THR A 176 11.19 11.32 -8.46
N VAL A 177 10.62 10.24 -9.02
CA VAL A 177 10.58 10.07 -10.49
C VAL A 177 9.76 11.18 -11.13
N SER A 178 8.62 11.55 -10.55
CA SER A 178 7.77 12.63 -11.07
C SER A 178 8.50 13.97 -11.08
N LEU A 179 9.18 14.32 -9.99
CA LEU A 179 9.97 15.54 -9.90
C LEU A 179 11.13 15.55 -10.88
N MET A 180 11.86 14.44 -11.00
CA MET A 180 12.97 14.32 -11.93
C MET A 180 12.49 14.44 -13.38
N ARG A 181 11.44 13.71 -13.76
CA ARG A 181 10.93 13.67 -15.14
C ARG A 181 10.25 14.96 -15.56
N PHE A 182 9.31 15.46 -14.75
CA PHE A 182 8.44 16.57 -15.14
C PHE A 182 8.89 17.93 -14.60
N GLY A 183 9.78 17.95 -13.61
CA GLY A 183 10.35 19.18 -13.05
C GLY A 183 11.74 19.46 -13.59
N ILE A 184 12.71 18.61 -13.23
CA ILE A 184 14.15 18.87 -13.41
C ILE A 184 14.60 18.58 -14.84
N LEU A 185 14.27 17.41 -15.38
CA LEU A 185 14.73 16.93 -16.70
C LEU A 185 13.78 17.30 -17.84
N LYS A 186 12.79 18.17 -17.60
CA LYS A 186 11.73 18.50 -18.56
C LYS A 186 12.23 19.03 -19.92
N ASN A 187 13.42 19.63 -19.95
CA ASN A 187 14.01 20.22 -21.16
C ASN A 187 14.93 19.25 -21.91
N LEU A 188 15.17 18.05 -21.38
CA LEU A 188 16.04 17.06 -22.01
C LEU A 188 15.27 16.31 -23.11
N THR A 189 15.80 16.32 -24.33
CA THR A 189 15.12 15.75 -25.51
C THR A 189 15.26 14.24 -25.63
N ASN A 190 16.28 13.64 -25.01
CA ASN A 190 16.51 12.19 -25.03
C ASN A 190 15.59 11.49 -24.01
N SER A 191 14.46 10.96 -24.50
CA SER A 191 13.45 10.27 -23.67
C SER A 191 14.03 9.09 -22.90
N THR A 192 14.91 8.29 -23.53
CA THR A 192 15.55 7.14 -22.89
C THR A 192 16.44 7.57 -21.73
N ALA A 193 17.21 8.65 -21.89
CA ALA A 193 18.04 9.20 -20.83
C ALA A 193 17.19 9.76 -19.67
N VAL A 194 16.09 10.45 -19.99
CA VAL A 194 15.13 10.94 -18.97
C VAL A 194 14.56 9.76 -18.17
N THR A 195 14.08 8.72 -18.85
CA THR A 195 13.54 7.52 -18.19
C THR A 195 14.58 6.86 -17.30
N LEU A 196 15.79 6.63 -17.82
CA LEU A 196 16.86 5.98 -17.07
C LEU A 196 17.21 6.75 -15.78
N ILE A 197 17.45 8.06 -15.89
CA ILE A 197 17.87 8.89 -14.76
C ILE A 197 16.73 9.02 -13.75
N ALA A 198 15.52 9.35 -14.21
CA ALA A 198 14.38 9.58 -13.32
C ALA A 198 14.03 8.31 -12.52
N VAL A 199 13.89 7.16 -13.20
CA VAL A 199 13.58 5.87 -12.56
C VAL A 199 14.67 5.44 -11.60
N THR A 200 15.93 5.59 -11.97
CA THR A 200 17.05 5.23 -11.09
C THR A 200 17.04 6.07 -9.82
N CYS A 201 16.84 7.39 -9.92
CA CYS A 201 16.76 8.25 -8.75
C CYS A 201 15.58 7.90 -7.84
N GLY A 202 14.39 7.68 -8.41
CA GLY A 202 13.23 7.30 -7.61
C GLY A 202 13.36 5.93 -6.97
N PHE A 203 13.90 4.96 -7.68
CA PHE A 203 14.16 3.63 -7.13
C PHE A 203 15.16 3.69 -5.98
N ILE A 204 16.25 4.45 -6.10
CA ILE A 204 17.23 4.63 -5.02
C ILE A 204 16.56 5.23 -3.79
N ALA A 205 15.78 6.31 -3.95
CA ALA A 205 15.04 6.92 -2.86
C ALA A 205 14.07 5.92 -2.20
N GLY A 206 13.32 5.17 -3.02
CA GLY A 206 12.40 4.13 -2.57
C GLY A 206 13.10 3.01 -1.79
N VAL A 207 14.23 2.51 -2.28
CA VAL A 207 15.02 1.45 -1.62
C VAL A 207 15.59 1.92 -0.28
N ILE A 208 16.09 3.16 -0.19
CA ILE A 208 16.58 3.74 1.07
C ILE A 208 15.45 3.79 2.10
N VAL A 209 14.29 4.34 1.73
CA VAL A 209 13.13 4.42 2.63
C VAL A 209 12.63 3.04 3.01
N ASN A 210 12.54 2.11 2.04
CA ASN A 210 12.14 0.74 2.26
C ASN A 210 13.06 0.04 3.28
N TYR A 211 14.38 0.24 3.17
CA TYR A 211 15.34 -0.31 4.11
C TYR A 211 15.12 0.24 5.52
N ILE A 212 15.09 1.56 5.67
CA ILE A 212 14.91 2.24 6.97
C ILE A 212 13.62 1.77 7.64
N CYS A 213 12.49 1.82 6.93
CA CYS A 213 11.19 1.40 7.44
C CYS A 213 11.13 -0.11 7.73
N SER A 214 11.75 -0.96 6.90
CA SER A 214 11.80 -2.41 7.15
C SER A 214 12.56 -2.73 8.44
N VAL A 215 13.65 -2.03 8.73
CA VAL A 215 14.41 -2.18 9.98
C VAL A 215 13.57 -1.82 11.22
N PHE A 216 12.71 -0.81 11.14
CA PHE A 216 11.88 -0.41 12.28
C PHE A 216 10.57 -1.20 12.42
N MET A 217 9.95 -1.58 11.30
CA MET A 217 8.58 -2.14 11.29
C MET A 217 8.53 -3.64 11.02
N VAL A 218 9.47 -4.20 10.26
CA VAL A 218 9.44 -5.61 9.81
C VAL A 218 10.45 -6.45 10.58
N TYR A 219 11.68 -5.96 10.74
CA TYR A 219 12.77 -6.67 11.41
C TYR A 219 12.79 -6.37 12.91
N LYS A 220 11.86 -6.98 13.67
CA LYS A 220 11.91 -6.96 15.15
C LYS A 220 12.46 -8.28 15.71
N GLU A 221 13.55 -8.13 16.47
CA GLU A 221 14.32 -9.07 17.29
C GLU A 221 14.23 -10.57 16.93
N GLY A 222 15.31 -11.01 16.26
CA GLY A 222 15.63 -12.39 16.00
C GLY A 222 16.78 -12.47 15.01
N VAL A 223 18.01 -12.49 15.53
CA VAL A 223 19.30 -12.68 14.85
C VAL A 223 19.88 -11.44 14.14
N ASN A 224 21.03 -11.02 14.65
CA ASN A 224 21.84 -9.83 14.32
C ASN A 224 22.34 -9.72 12.86
N ASN A 225 21.90 -10.57 11.92
CA ASN A 225 22.47 -10.63 10.57
C ASN A 225 21.84 -9.66 9.57
N SER A 226 20.58 -9.24 9.77
CA SER A 226 19.91 -8.27 8.90
C SER A 226 20.44 -6.83 9.04
N LYS A 227 21.07 -6.50 10.18
CA LYS A 227 21.81 -5.25 10.42
C LYS A 227 23.31 -5.36 10.11
N THR A 228 23.79 -6.55 9.75
CA THR A 228 25.19 -6.78 9.40
C THR A 228 25.44 -6.29 7.97
N ILE A 229 26.67 -5.85 7.67
CA ILE A 229 27.12 -5.40 6.33
C ILE A 229 26.69 -6.39 5.23
N LYS A 230 26.75 -7.70 5.51
CA LYS A 230 26.31 -8.76 4.59
C LYS A 230 24.81 -8.67 4.23
N GLY A 231 23.95 -8.38 5.20
CA GLY A 231 22.50 -8.20 4.97
C GLY A 231 22.21 -6.96 4.12
N VAL A 232 22.94 -5.86 4.35
CA VAL A 232 22.84 -4.63 3.55
C VAL A 232 23.30 -4.85 2.11
N VAL A 233 24.45 -5.49 1.91
CA VAL A 233 24.97 -5.81 0.57
C VAL A 233 24.00 -6.71 -0.20
N LEU A 234 23.46 -7.76 0.45
CA LEU A 234 22.47 -8.64 -0.17
C LEU A 234 21.19 -7.88 -0.53
N PHE A 235 20.74 -6.99 0.35
CA PHE A 235 19.55 -6.15 0.12
C PHE A 235 19.72 -5.23 -1.09
N VAL A 236 20.86 -4.54 -1.17
CA VAL A 236 21.22 -3.65 -2.28
C VAL A 236 21.34 -4.45 -3.59
N GLY A 237 22.04 -5.59 -3.57
CA GLY A 237 22.20 -6.46 -4.75
C GLY A 237 20.87 -6.99 -5.29
N LEU A 238 19.99 -7.48 -4.41
CA LEU A 238 18.65 -7.95 -4.81
C LEU A 238 17.77 -6.81 -5.33
N SER A 239 17.93 -5.61 -4.77
CA SER A 239 17.24 -4.41 -5.21
C SER A 239 17.75 -3.92 -6.56
N ALA A 240 19.03 -4.07 -6.89
CA ALA A 240 19.56 -3.75 -8.21
C ALA A 240 18.87 -4.56 -9.33
N VAL A 241 18.54 -5.83 -9.09
CA VAL A 241 17.73 -6.62 -10.04
C VAL A 241 16.31 -6.05 -10.17
N GLY A 242 15.72 -5.63 -9.04
CA GLY A 242 14.44 -4.93 -9.02
C GLY A 242 14.46 -3.63 -9.85
N LEU A 243 15.57 -2.88 -9.82
CA LEU A 243 15.75 -1.68 -10.65
C LEU A 243 15.73 -2.02 -12.14
N LEU A 244 16.45 -3.05 -12.57
CA LEU A 244 16.47 -3.47 -13.97
C LEU A 244 15.07 -3.87 -14.46
N ILE A 245 14.32 -4.60 -13.63
CA ILE A 245 12.92 -4.92 -13.90
C ILE A 245 12.09 -3.63 -14.02
N GLY A 246 12.25 -2.69 -13.08
CA GLY A 246 11.54 -1.41 -13.10
C GLY A 246 11.80 -0.58 -14.36
N ILE A 247 13.07 -0.42 -14.75
CA ILE A 247 13.47 0.30 -15.97
C ILE A 247 12.88 -0.38 -17.22
N GLY A 248 12.97 -1.71 -17.30
CA GLY A 248 12.42 -2.46 -18.44
C GLY A 248 10.91 -2.32 -18.57
N LEU A 249 10.17 -2.37 -17.45
CA LEU A 249 8.72 -2.16 -17.44
C LEU A 249 8.34 -0.73 -17.82
N GLU A 250 9.11 0.27 -17.39
CA GLU A 250 8.85 1.65 -17.76
C GLU A 250 9.12 1.92 -19.24
N ALA A 251 10.24 1.41 -19.77
CA ALA A 251 10.52 1.49 -21.20
C ALA A 251 9.44 0.81 -22.04
N LEU A 252 8.93 -0.35 -21.60
CA LEU A 252 7.87 -1.07 -22.29
C LEU A 252 6.51 -0.35 -22.21
N PHE A 253 6.03 -0.04 -21.01
CA PHE A 253 4.66 0.44 -20.83
C PHE A 253 4.51 1.95 -21.04
N PHE A 254 5.50 2.74 -20.63
CA PHE A 254 5.46 4.20 -20.76
C PHE A 254 6.04 4.66 -22.10
N ASP A 255 7.26 4.23 -22.43
CA ASP A 255 7.94 4.74 -23.62
C ASP A 255 7.45 4.07 -24.92
N LEU A 256 7.21 2.76 -24.93
CA LEU A 256 6.74 2.04 -26.13
C LEU A 256 5.21 2.05 -26.25
N LEU A 257 4.47 1.62 -25.22
CA LEU A 257 3.00 1.50 -25.26
C LEU A 257 2.25 2.80 -24.93
N LYS A 258 2.96 3.87 -24.55
CA LYS A 258 2.39 5.20 -24.26
C LYS A 258 1.25 5.19 -23.24
N LEU A 259 1.29 4.27 -22.27
CA LEU A 259 0.31 4.23 -21.19
C LEU A 259 0.47 5.44 -20.26
N PRO A 260 -0.61 5.90 -19.60
CA PRO A 260 -0.53 6.96 -18.60
C PRO A 260 0.48 6.61 -17.51
N TYR A 261 1.35 7.56 -17.16
CA TYR A 261 2.42 7.35 -16.18
C TYR A 261 1.94 6.76 -14.83
N PRO A 262 0.82 7.21 -14.22
CA PRO A 262 0.32 6.60 -12.98
C PRO A 262 0.01 5.11 -13.12
N ALA A 263 -0.51 4.68 -14.26
CA ALA A 263 -0.82 3.26 -14.51
C ALA A 263 0.48 2.44 -14.62
N VAL A 264 1.47 2.94 -15.36
CA VAL A 264 2.79 2.31 -15.48
C VAL A 264 3.48 2.23 -14.12
N PHE A 265 3.39 3.30 -13.33
CA PHE A 265 3.93 3.34 -11.98
C PHE A 265 3.34 2.23 -11.10
N ILE A 266 2.01 2.04 -11.13
CA ILE A 266 1.37 0.99 -10.33
C ILE A 266 1.85 -0.40 -10.77
N ILE A 267 1.84 -0.68 -12.07
CA ILE A 267 2.26 -1.97 -12.62
C ILE A 267 3.71 -2.27 -12.26
N ARG A 268 4.64 -1.33 -12.51
CA ARG A 268 6.07 -1.51 -12.20
C ARG A 268 6.29 -1.74 -10.71
N THR A 269 5.61 -0.95 -9.88
CA THR A 269 5.77 -1.01 -8.42
C THR A 269 5.28 -2.34 -7.88
N LEU A 270 4.13 -2.84 -8.34
CA LEU A 270 3.60 -4.13 -7.88
C LEU A 270 4.54 -5.29 -8.24
N ILE A 271 5.05 -5.32 -9.47
CA ILE A 271 5.96 -6.38 -9.91
C ILE A 271 7.28 -6.33 -9.12
N VAL A 272 7.88 -5.14 -8.99
CA VAL A 272 9.12 -4.94 -8.23
C VAL A 272 8.92 -5.24 -6.74
N LEU A 273 7.75 -4.91 -6.17
CA LEU A 273 7.41 -5.22 -4.79
C LEU A 273 7.33 -6.74 -4.57
N ILE A 274 6.69 -7.49 -5.49
CA ILE A 274 6.61 -8.96 -5.43
C ILE A 274 8.03 -9.56 -5.49
N TRP A 275 8.87 -9.09 -6.42
CA TRP A 275 10.28 -9.50 -6.52
C TRP A 275 11.02 -9.25 -5.20
N ASN A 276 10.91 -8.04 -4.66
CA ASN A 276 11.55 -7.65 -3.41
C ASN A 276 11.06 -8.50 -2.23
N TYR A 277 9.77 -8.81 -2.15
CA TYR A 277 9.25 -9.68 -1.09
C TYR A 277 9.80 -11.10 -1.19
N ILE A 278 9.69 -11.74 -2.36
CA ILE A 278 10.08 -13.14 -2.57
C ILE A 278 11.58 -13.29 -2.30
N THR A 279 12.41 -12.42 -2.85
CA THR A 279 13.87 -12.49 -2.68
C THR A 279 14.29 -12.28 -1.23
N ARG A 280 13.73 -11.28 -0.54
CA ARG A 280 14.03 -11.07 0.89
C ARG A 280 13.55 -12.25 1.72
N LYS A 281 12.42 -12.87 1.39
CA LYS A 281 11.94 -14.10 2.04
C LYS A 281 12.87 -15.28 1.88
N LEU A 282 13.34 -15.51 0.66
CA LEU A 282 14.18 -16.66 0.36
C LEU A 282 15.60 -16.49 0.90
N PHE A 283 16.17 -15.28 0.82
CA PHE A 283 17.59 -15.05 1.07
C PHE A 283 17.89 -14.34 2.40
N ILE A 284 16.97 -13.54 2.94
CA ILE A 284 17.15 -12.85 4.23
C ILE A 284 16.40 -13.60 5.32
N PHE A 285 15.09 -13.80 5.19
CA PHE A 285 14.27 -14.42 6.23
C PHE A 285 14.51 -15.94 6.42
N LYS A 286 14.97 -16.66 5.38
CA LYS A 286 15.30 -18.10 5.49
C LYS A 286 16.71 -18.36 6.03
N ALA A 287 17.63 -17.40 5.86
CA ALA A 287 18.99 -17.49 6.39
C ALA A 287 18.98 -17.48 7.93
N ASP A 288 18.07 -16.75 8.55
CA ASP A 288 17.94 -16.68 10.01
C ASP A 288 17.51 -18.02 10.65
N LYS A 289 16.71 -18.86 9.97
CA LYS A 289 16.32 -20.18 10.50
C LYS A 289 17.46 -21.19 10.51
N LYS A 290 18.30 -21.22 9.47
CA LYS A 290 19.41 -22.18 9.36
C LYS A 290 20.54 -21.93 10.37
N ILE A 291 20.65 -20.71 10.90
CA ILE A 291 21.67 -20.35 11.89
C ILE A 291 21.21 -20.73 13.31
N VAL A 292 19.92 -20.59 13.61
CA VAL A 292 19.34 -20.99 14.90
C VAL A 292 19.25 -22.50 15.07
N GLU A 293 19.06 -23.27 13.99
CA GLU A 293 19.10 -24.75 14.04
C GLU A 293 20.53 -25.32 14.15
N LYS A 294 21.57 -24.47 14.06
CA LYS A 294 22.98 -24.85 14.19
C LYS A 294 23.63 -24.40 15.50
N GLN A 295 22.86 -23.83 16.42
CA GLN A 295 23.27 -23.51 17.80
C GLN A 295 22.49 -24.40 18.77
#